data_AF-A0A257K5S2-F1
#
_entry.id   AF-A0A257K5S2-F1
#
_cell.length_a   1.000
_cell.length_b   1.000
_cell.length_c   1.000
_cell.angle_alpha   90.00
_cell.angle_beta   90.00
_cell.angle_gamma   90.00
#
_symmetry.space_group_name_H-M   'P 1'
#
loop_
_entity.id
_entity.type
_entity.pdbx_description
1 polymer ?
#
loop_
_entity_poly.entity_id
_entity_poly.type
_entity_poly.pdbx_seq_one_letter_code
_entity_poly.pdbx_strand_id
1 'polypeptide(L)'
;MKKTTSKPIATSKKKSNSINENQNLVYLIFESKTGKSKKTSIPILGSRVLEPYVSVKDLAVNHSLLLSINHSHLQTLIDLTNLSNLFVLGFDENLNFIGVSIVGEKANAPFQLLNQGKYFLIISQQNKIDFAHLKNIIIPKPQIRYKELNELSNQELVERYNKECGNSGWSSSRGVFLMNLKAELHSRKWDISQVLSNDGGLKLSSSNKCKLVDNKLVLISK
;
A
#
# COMPACT_ATOMS: atom_id res chain seq x y z
N MET A 1 -26.57 53.21 20.42
CA MET A 1 -26.60 51.92 19.71
C MET A 1 -25.16 51.48 19.45
N LYS A 2 -24.71 50.37 20.06
CA LYS A 2 -23.32 49.89 19.98
C LYS A 2 -23.09 49.17 18.64
N LYS A 3 -22.09 49.60 17.88
CA LYS A 3 -21.59 48.91 16.67
C LYS A 3 -20.78 47.69 17.09
N THR A 4 -21.28 46.50 16.77
CA THR A 4 -20.54 45.22 16.90
C THR A 4 -19.70 45.00 15.64
N THR A 5 -18.37 45.11 15.79
CA THR A 5 -17.39 44.72 14.77
C THR A 5 -17.14 43.21 14.85
N SER A 6 -17.61 42.46 13.86
CA SER A 6 -17.30 41.04 13.68
C SER A 6 -15.87 40.87 13.15
N LYS A 7 -15.01 40.17 13.90
CA LYS A 7 -13.67 39.75 13.45
C LYS A 7 -13.77 38.69 12.33
N PRO A 8 -12.86 38.70 11.34
CA PRO A 8 -12.83 37.66 10.32
C PRO A 8 -12.28 36.35 10.87
N ILE A 9 -13.00 35.26 10.54
CA ILE A 9 -12.63 33.89 10.86
C ILE A 9 -11.42 33.50 10.00
N ALA A 10 -10.33 33.10 10.66
CA ALA A 10 -9.13 32.60 10.00
C ALA A 10 -9.44 31.31 9.25
N THR A 11 -9.43 31.37 7.92
CA THR A 11 -9.47 30.18 7.04
C THR A 11 -8.16 29.41 7.21
N SER A 12 -8.24 28.22 7.79
CA SER A 12 -7.13 27.29 7.88
C SER A 12 -6.72 26.85 6.48
N LYS A 13 -5.49 27.17 6.09
CA LYS A 13 -4.84 26.64 4.90
C LYS A 13 -4.78 25.11 5.04
N LYS A 14 -5.63 24.39 4.29
CA LYS A 14 -5.43 22.94 4.03
C LYS A 14 -4.05 22.79 3.41
N LYS A 15 -3.11 22.21 4.17
CA LYS A 15 -1.82 21.75 3.65
C LYS A 15 -2.11 20.76 2.52
N SER A 16 -1.80 21.15 1.30
CA SER A 16 -1.69 20.26 0.16
C SER A 16 -0.56 19.27 0.47
N ASN A 17 -0.92 18.06 0.89
CA ASN A 17 0.02 16.96 0.91
C ASN A 17 0.36 16.64 -0.55
N SER A 18 1.57 17.01 -0.97
CA SER A 18 2.15 16.57 -2.24
C SER A 18 2.23 15.04 -2.21
N ILE A 19 1.35 14.39 -2.98
CA ILE A 19 1.34 12.94 -3.14
C ILE A 19 2.59 12.59 -3.93
N ASN A 20 3.42 11.71 -3.36
CA ASN A 20 4.65 11.24 -3.96
C ASN A 20 4.27 10.29 -5.11
N GLU A 21 4.24 10.78 -6.35
CA GLU A 21 3.66 10.12 -7.53
C GLU A 21 4.35 8.79 -7.94
N ASN A 22 5.51 8.47 -7.37
CA ASN A 22 6.35 7.36 -7.82
C ASN A 22 6.21 6.02 -7.07
N GLN A 23 5.24 5.85 -6.15
CA GLN A 23 5.29 4.70 -5.22
C GLN A 23 4.11 3.71 -5.24
N ASN A 24 3.08 3.91 -6.05
CA ASN A 24 1.95 2.98 -6.13
C ASN A 24 1.70 2.57 -7.58
N LEU A 25 2.36 1.51 -8.02
CA LEU A 25 2.12 0.89 -9.33
C LEU A 25 1.31 -0.40 -9.12
N VAL A 26 0.45 -0.73 -10.09
CA VAL A 26 -0.05 -2.09 -10.31
C VAL A 26 0.46 -2.55 -11.67
N TYR A 27 0.79 -3.84 -11.77
CA TYR A 27 1.19 -4.41 -13.04
C TYR A 27 0.10 -5.33 -13.58
N LEU A 28 -0.42 -4.99 -14.75
CA LEU A 28 -1.26 -5.87 -15.55
C LEU A 28 -0.37 -6.91 -16.24
N ILE A 29 -0.75 -8.19 -16.11
CA ILE A 29 -0.07 -9.30 -16.76
C ILE A 29 -0.94 -9.84 -17.87
N PHE A 30 -0.39 -9.82 -19.08
CA PHE A 30 -1.02 -10.34 -20.28
C PHE A 30 -0.31 -11.61 -20.71
N GLU A 31 -1.04 -12.64 -21.12
CA GLU A 31 -0.48 -13.88 -21.63
C GLU A 31 -0.97 -14.14 -23.06
N SER A 32 -0.04 -14.35 -23.98
CA SER A 32 -0.38 -14.74 -25.36
C SER A 32 -0.81 -16.20 -25.41
N LYS A 33 -1.47 -16.59 -26.52
CA LYS A 33 -1.75 -18.00 -26.84
C LYS A 33 -0.51 -18.91 -26.88
N THR A 34 0.68 -18.33 -27.01
CA THR A 34 1.97 -19.04 -27.03
C THR A 34 2.66 -19.10 -25.66
N GLY A 35 1.98 -18.66 -24.58
CA GLY A 35 2.51 -18.66 -23.21
C GLY A 35 3.50 -17.53 -22.91
N LYS A 36 3.71 -16.59 -23.84
CA LYS A 36 4.56 -15.42 -23.58
C LYS A 36 3.79 -14.41 -22.73
N SER A 37 4.41 -13.99 -21.63
CA SER A 37 3.84 -12.99 -20.74
C SER A 37 4.37 -11.58 -21.07
N LYS A 38 3.48 -10.60 -21.13
CA LYS A 38 3.79 -9.17 -21.22
C LYS A 38 3.28 -8.46 -19.97
N LYS A 39 4.06 -7.50 -19.49
CA LYS A 39 3.76 -6.72 -18.28
C LYS A 39 3.56 -5.25 -18.62
N THR A 40 2.50 -4.64 -18.09
CA THR A 40 2.23 -3.20 -18.25
C THR A 40 1.99 -2.58 -16.87
N SER A 41 2.66 -1.47 -16.56
CA SER A 41 2.50 -0.76 -15.29
C SER A 41 1.42 0.31 -15.37
N ILE A 42 0.61 0.43 -14.33
CA ILE A 42 -0.39 1.49 -14.15
C ILE A 42 -0.13 2.17 -12.80
N PRO A 43 0.07 3.50 -12.75
CA PRO A 43 0.09 4.24 -11.50
C PRO A 43 -1.32 4.29 -10.91
N ILE A 44 -1.42 4.02 -9.61
CA ILE A 44 -2.71 3.91 -8.91
C ILE A 44 -2.72 4.68 -7.59
N LEU A 45 -3.91 5.08 -7.17
CA LEU A 45 -4.26 5.33 -5.78
C LEU A 45 -4.82 4.04 -5.19
N GLY A 46 -4.30 3.59 -4.05
CA GLY A 46 -4.83 2.40 -3.36
C GLY A 46 -5.84 2.80 -2.30
N SER A 47 -6.98 2.12 -2.24
CA SER A 47 -7.99 2.32 -1.18
C SER A 47 -8.48 0.97 -0.65
N ARG A 48 -8.70 0.90 0.67
CA ARG A 48 -9.32 -0.26 1.33
C ARG A 48 -10.78 0.04 1.58
N VAL A 49 -11.63 -0.89 1.18
CA VAL A 49 -13.08 -0.81 1.36
C VAL A 49 -13.45 -1.71 2.54
N LEU A 50 -13.89 -1.09 3.64
CA LEU A 50 -14.22 -1.78 4.89
C LEU A 50 -15.73 -2.02 5.07
N GLU A 51 -16.54 -1.43 4.20
CA GLU A 51 -18.00 -1.47 4.25
C GLU A 51 -18.54 -2.03 2.92
N PRO A 52 -19.73 -2.67 2.90
CA PRO A 52 -20.32 -3.27 1.69
C PRO A 52 -20.77 -2.25 0.63
N TYR A 53 -20.52 -0.96 0.86
CA TYR A 53 -20.82 0.13 -0.06
C TYR A 53 -19.61 1.05 -0.19
N VAL A 54 -19.30 1.45 -1.42
CA VAL A 54 -18.25 2.43 -1.72
C VAL A 54 -18.69 3.36 -2.85
N SER A 55 -18.57 4.67 -2.63
CA SER A 55 -18.72 5.66 -3.70
C SER A 55 -17.36 6.05 -4.27
N VAL A 56 -17.22 5.95 -5.60
CA VAL A 56 -15.94 6.21 -6.30
C VAL A 56 -15.77 7.69 -6.65
N LYS A 57 -16.87 8.47 -6.61
CA LYS A 57 -16.90 9.90 -6.98
C LYS A 57 -15.88 10.74 -6.19
N ASP A 58 -15.58 10.32 -4.96
CA ASP A 58 -14.69 11.03 -4.05
C ASP A 58 -13.21 10.58 -4.15
N LEU A 59 -12.91 9.53 -4.92
CA LEU A 59 -11.64 8.80 -4.82
C LEU A 59 -10.72 8.92 -6.06
N ALA A 60 -11.23 9.34 -7.22
CA ALA A 60 -10.51 9.06 -8.49
C ALA A 60 -10.70 10.10 -9.62
N VAL A 61 -10.89 11.38 -9.30
CA VAL A 61 -10.86 12.41 -10.36
C VAL A 61 -9.42 12.48 -10.91
N ASN A 62 -9.21 11.95 -12.12
CA ASN A 62 -7.95 11.93 -12.90
C ASN A 62 -6.88 10.88 -12.53
N HIS A 63 -7.16 9.94 -11.62
CA HIS A 63 -6.20 8.89 -11.27
C HIS A 63 -6.82 7.50 -11.40
N SER A 64 -6.01 6.51 -11.75
CA SER A 64 -6.42 5.11 -11.63
C SER A 64 -6.55 4.74 -10.14
N LEU A 65 -7.56 3.95 -9.79
CA LEU A 65 -7.86 3.57 -8.41
C LEU A 65 -7.83 2.05 -8.28
N LEU A 66 -7.12 1.53 -7.29
CA LEU A 66 -7.20 0.14 -6.87
C LEU A 66 -7.98 0.06 -5.56
N LEU A 67 -9.16 -0.55 -5.60
CA LEU A 67 -9.94 -0.91 -4.41
C LEU A 67 -9.54 -2.31 -3.94
N SER A 68 -9.32 -2.47 -2.65
CA SER A 68 -9.17 -3.77 -1.98
C SER A 68 -10.33 -3.95 -1.00
N ILE A 69 -11.15 -4.98 -1.24
CA ILE A 69 -12.33 -5.27 -0.43
C ILE A 69 -11.90 -6.04 0.83
N ASN A 70 -12.20 -5.46 1.99
CA ASN A 70 -11.80 -5.99 3.28
C ASN A 70 -12.96 -5.92 4.28
N HIS A 71 -14.03 -6.63 3.95
CA HIS A 71 -15.18 -6.87 4.82
C HIS A 71 -15.72 -8.29 4.61
N SER A 72 -16.53 -8.77 5.54
CA SER A 72 -17.08 -10.13 5.52
C SER A 72 -18.31 -10.30 4.62
N HIS A 73 -18.95 -9.21 4.18
CA HIS A 73 -20.09 -9.29 3.26
C HIS A 73 -19.72 -9.96 1.94
N LEU A 74 -20.66 -10.74 1.39
CA LEU A 74 -20.47 -11.52 0.17
C LEU A 74 -20.27 -10.61 -1.06
N GLN A 75 -20.97 -9.49 -1.12
CA GLN A 75 -20.97 -8.57 -2.25
C GLN A 75 -20.64 -7.15 -1.78
N THR A 76 -20.02 -6.40 -2.67
CA THR A 76 -19.78 -4.96 -2.50
C THR A 76 -20.57 -4.21 -3.55
N LEU A 77 -21.30 -3.17 -3.14
CA LEU A 77 -21.95 -2.22 -4.02
C LEU A 77 -20.98 -1.06 -4.31
N ILE A 78 -20.50 -0.98 -5.54
CA ILE A 78 -19.61 0.07 -6.02
C ILE A 78 -20.44 1.09 -6.79
N ASP A 79 -20.53 2.30 -6.25
CA ASP A 79 -21.26 3.41 -6.83
C ASP A 79 -20.34 4.26 -7.70
N LEU A 80 -20.67 4.29 -8.99
CA LEU A 80 -19.94 4.97 -10.06
C LEU A 80 -20.79 6.10 -10.67
N THR A 81 -21.83 6.54 -9.97
CA THR A 81 -22.79 7.53 -10.46
C THR A 81 -22.09 8.85 -10.81
N ASN A 82 -22.36 9.36 -12.01
CA ASN A 82 -21.71 10.54 -12.62
C ASN A 82 -20.23 10.36 -12.98
N LEU A 83 -19.75 9.12 -13.12
CA LEU A 83 -18.44 8.85 -13.70
C LEU A 83 -18.62 8.33 -15.13
N SER A 84 -17.68 8.65 -16.02
CA SER A 84 -17.75 8.27 -17.43
C SER A 84 -16.37 7.91 -17.97
N ASN A 85 -16.34 7.13 -19.05
CA ASN A 85 -15.12 6.74 -19.77
C ASN A 85 -14.12 5.97 -18.91
N LEU A 86 -14.63 5.02 -18.12
CA LEU A 86 -13.83 4.18 -17.25
C LEU A 86 -13.97 2.70 -17.62
N PHE A 87 -12.92 1.94 -17.35
CA PHE A 87 -12.99 0.49 -17.18
C PHE A 87 -12.92 0.16 -15.70
N VAL A 88 -13.75 -0.79 -15.27
CA VAL A 88 -13.71 -1.37 -13.92
C VAL A 88 -13.35 -2.84 -14.06
N LEU A 89 -12.11 -3.17 -13.76
CA LEU A 89 -11.56 -4.51 -13.88
C LEU A 89 -11.67 -5.20 -12.52
N GLY A 90 -12.37 -6.33 -12.46
CA GLY A 90 -12.49 -7.14 -11.26
C GLY A 90 -11.41 -8.21 -11.19
N PHE A 91 -10.93 -8.50 -9.98
CA PHE A 91 -10.02 -9.60 -9.70
C PHE A 91 -10.44 -10.38 -8.44
N ASP A 92 -10.11 -11.68 -8.42
CA ASP A 92 -10.33 -12.57 -7.28
C ASP A 92 -9.30 -12.36 -6.15
N GLU A 93 -9.39 -13.13 -5.07
CA GLU A 93 -8.44 -13.10 -3.94
C GLU A 93 -6.99 -13.44 -4.34
N ASN A 94 -6.82 -14.18 -5.45
CA ASN A 94 -5.53 -14.60 -6.00
C ASN A 94 -5.01 -13.62 -7.06
N LEU A 95 -5.68 -12.47 -7.23
CA LEU A 95 -5.37 -11.43 -8.22
C LEU A 95 -5.59 -11.84 -9.68
N ASN A 96 -6.30 -12.94 -9.94
CA ASN A 96 -6.68 -13.33 -11.30
C ASN A 96 -7.82 -12.45 -11.81
N PHE A 97 -7.77 -12.14 -13.10
CA PHE A 97 -8.79 -11.35 -13.77
C PHE A 97 -10.09 -12.16 -13.87
N ILE A 98 -11.20 -11.59 -13.40
CA ILE A 98 -12.52 -12.23 -13.43
C ILE A 98 -13.48 -11.58 -14.44
N GLY A 99 -13.24 -10.31 -14.80
CA GLY A 99 -14.07 -9.62 -15.76
C GLY A 99 -13.91 -8.10 -15.75
N VAL A 100 -14.54 -7.46 -16.72
CA VAL A 100 -14.52 -6.01 -16.90
C VAL A 100 -15.95 -5.47 -17.01
N SER A 101 -16.21 -4.35 -16.35
CA SER A 101 -17.38 -3.51 -16.58
C SER A 101 -16.96 -2.20 -17.26
N ILE A 102 -17.73 -1.76 -18.23
CA ILE A 102 -17.43 -0.59 -19.07
C ILE A 102 -18.40 0.53 -18.71
N VAL A 103 -17.87 1.68 -18.30
CA VAL A 103 -18.66 2.89 -17.99
C VAL A 103 -18.50 3.88 -19.15
N GLY A 104 -19.50 3.99 -20.02
CA GLY A 104 -19.45 4.83 -21.23
C GLY A 104 -19.61 6.34 -20.99
N GLU A 105 -19.66 7.11 -22.08
CA GLU A 105 -19.73 8.58 -22.08
C GLU A 105 -21.01 9.15 -21.47
N LYS A 106 -22.14 8.44 -21.58
CA LYS A 106 -23.47 8.92 -21.12
C LYS A 106 -23.81 8.52 -19.68
N ALA A 107 -22.82 8.27 -18.84
CA ALA A 107 -23.02 7.78 -17.47
C ALA A 107 -23.31 8.89 -16.43
N ASN A 108 -24.01 9.97 -16.84
CA ASN A 108 -24.64 10.93 -15.91
C ASN A 108 -25.95 10.37 -15.30
N ALA A 109 -26.00 9.05 -15.13
CA ALA A 109 -27.10 8.32 -14.55
C ALA A 109 -26.59 7.51 -13.36
N PRO A 110 -27.47 7.10 -12.44
CA PRO A 110 -27.12 6.14 -11.40
C PRO A 110 -26.50 4.89 -12.04
N PHE A 111 -25.25 4.60 -11.70
CA PHE A 111 -24.58 3.39 -12.14
C PHE A 111 -23.92 2.74 -10.94
N GLN A 112 -24.38 1.53 -10.61
CA GLN A 112 -23.91 0.78 -9.48
C GLN A 112 -23.56 -0.64 -9.92
N LEU A 113 -22.42 -1.13 -9.45
CA LEU A 113 -21.96 -2.48 -9.69
C LEU A 113 -22.03 -3.27 -8.39
N LEU A 114 -22.73 -4.41 -8.42
CA LEU A 114 -22.74 -5.36 -7.32
C LEU A 114 -21.86 -6.54 -7.71
N ASN A 115 -20.76 -6.76 -6.99
CA ASN A 115 -19.75 -7.74 -7.38
C ASN A 115 -19.10 -8.41 -6.15
N GLN A 116 -18.62 -9.66 -6.33
CA GLN A 116 -17.96 -10.48 -5.30
C GLN A 116 -16.43 -10.43 -5.37
N GLY A 117 -15.86 -9.77 -6.38
CA GLY A 117 -14.42 -9.58 -6.55
C GLY A 117 -13.77 -8.97 -5.31
N LYS A 118 -12.50 -9.32 -5.08
CA LYS A 118 -11.73 -8.84 -3.92
C LYS A 118 -10.88 -7.62 -4.25
N TYR A 119 -10.59 -7.41 -5.52
CA TYR A 119 -9.90 -6.22 -5.99
C TYR A 119 -10.59 -5.64 -7.22
N PHE A 120 -10.65 -4.31 -7.28
CA PHE A 120 -11.16 -3.60 -8.44
C PHE A 120 -10.15 -2.55 -8.88
N LEU A 121 -9.70 -2.64 -10.13
CA LEU A 121 -8.88 -1.60 -10.76
C LEU A 121 -9.76 -0.74 -11.65
N ILE A 122 -9.90 0.53 -11.30
CA ILE A 122 -10.67 1.53 -12.02
C ILE A 122 -9.69 2.42 -12.76
N ILE A 123 -9.80 2.47 -14.08
CA ILE A 123 -8.87 3.18 -14.96
C ILE A 123 -9.63 3.90 -16.08
N SER A 124 -9.00 4.90 -16.69
CA SER A 124 -9.55 5.57 -17.87
C SER A 124 -9.59 4.64 -19.10
N GLN A 125 -10.63 4.77 -19.93
CA GLN A 125 -10.74 4.10 -21.24
C GLN A 125 -9.70 4.57 -22.26
N GLN A 126 -8.98 5.66 -22.00
CA GLN A 126 -7.83 6.06 -22.82
C GLN A 126 -6.72 5.01 -22.81
N ASN A 127 -6.69 4.14 -21.79
CA ASN A 127 -5.80 3.00 -21.75
C ASN A 127 -6.29 1.91 -22.73
N LYS A 128 -5.56 1.71 -23.83
CA LYS A 128 -5.82 0.60 -24.76
C LYS A 128 -5.43 -0.72 -24.10
N ILE A 129 -6.42 -1.45 -23.57
CA ILE A 129 -6.23 -2.74 -22.91
C ILE A 129 -6.81 -3.85 -23.77
N ASP A 130 -6.00 -4.88 -23.99
CA ASP A 130 -6.43 -6.13 -24.59
C ASP A 130 -6.92 -7.10 -23.50
N PHE A 131 -8.21 -7.04 -23.19
CA PHE A 131 -8.81 -7.87 -22.14
C PHE A 131 -8.78 -9.36 -22.46
N ALA A 132 -8.72 -9.75 -23.74
CA ALA A 132 -8.72 -11.15 -24.14
C ALA A 132 -7.46 -11.89 -23.67
N HIS A 133 -6.37 -11.15 -23.49
CA HIS A 133 -5.09 -11.69 -23.03
C HIS A 133 -4.77 -11.27 -21.59
N LEU A 134 -5.61 -10.49 -20.92
CA LEU A 134 -5.39 -10.08 -19.54
C LEU A 134 -5.62 -11.27 -18.60
N LYS A 135 -4.60 -11.67 -17.85
CA LYS A 135 -4.64 -12.85 -16.97
C LYS A 135 -4.84 -12.48 -15.51
N ASN A 136 -4.01 -11.57 -15.01
CA ASN A 136 -3.96 -11.24 -13.59
C ASN A 136 -3.31 -9.88 -13.37
N ILE A 137 -3.34 -9.41 -12.12
CA ILE A 137 -2.51 -8.30 -11.68
C ILE A 137 -1.42 -8.77 -10.73
N ILE A 138 -0.35 -7.99 -10.68
CA ILE A 138 0.61 -8.01 -9.59
C ILE A 138 0.49 -6.66 -8.90
N ILE A 139 0.02 -6.68 -7.67
CA ILE A 139 0.15 -5.55 -6.76
C ILE A 139 1.53 -5.73 -6.13
N PRO A 140 2.56 -4.96 -6.52
CA PRO A 140 3.81 -4.98 -5.80
C PRO A 140 3.46 -4.65 -4.37
N LYS A 141 3.78 -5.57 -3.45
CA LYS A 141 3.74 -5.25 -2.02
C LYS A 141 4.51 -3.94 -1.91
N PRO A 142 3.98 -2.91 -1.24
CA PRO A 142 4.78 -1.74 -0.94
C PRO A 142 6.03 -2.33 -0.32
N GLN A 143 7.15 -2.26 -1.07
CA GLN A 143 8.43 -2.35 -0.43
C GLN A 143 8.30 -1.18 0.51
N ILE A 144 8.06 -1.47 1.78
CA ILE A 144 8.21 -0.45 2.79
C ILE A 144 9.69 -0.12 2.63
N ARG A 145 9.95 0.90 1.82
CA ARG A 145 11.21 1.62 1.80
C ARG A 145 11.16 2.33 3.14
N TYR A 146 11.39 1.56 4.22
CA TYR A 146 12.17 2.07 5.33
C TYR A 146 13.33 2.72 4.60
N LYS A 147 13.48 4.05 4.66
CA LYS A 147 14.65 4.76 4.10
C LYS A 147 15.83 3.82 4.19
N GLU A 148 16.31 3.40 3.01
CA GLU A 148 16.77 2.04 2.79
C GLU A 148 17.74 1.68 3.92
N LEU A 149 17.52 0.58 4.65
CA LEU A 149 18.29 0.33 5.89
C LEU A 149 19.82 0.32 5.65
N ASN A 150 20.23 0.11 4.39
CA ASN A 150 21.58 0.29 3.83
C ASN A 150 22.08 1.76 3.82
N GLU A 151 21.20 2.75 3.70
CA GLU A 151 21.50 4.19 3.73
C GLU A 151 21.70 4.71 5.16
N LEU A 152 21.19 4.01 6.17
CA LEU A 152 21.37 4.41 7.56
C LEU A 152 22.85 4.31 7.96
N SER A 153 23.35 5.29 8.69
CA SER A 153 24.62 5.14 9.38
C SER A 153 24.56 3.98 10.39
N ASN A 154 25.73 3.49 10.81
CA ASN A 154 25.80 2.41 11.79
C ASN A 154 25.02 2.76 13.08
N GLN A 155 25.12 4.00 13.54
CA GLN A 155 24.42 4.47 14.73
C GLN A 155 22.91 4.52 14.52
N GLU A 156 22.44 5.08 13.40
CA GLU A 156 21.00 5.15 13.10
C GLU A 156 20.37 3.77 12.99
N LEU A 157 21.09 2.80 12.43
CA LEU A 157 20.61 1.42 12.32
C LEU A 157 20.45 0.75 13.70
N VAL A 158 21.42 0.97 14.61
CA VAL A 158 21.34 0.53 16.01
C VAL A 158 20.18 1.20 16.73
N GLU A 159 20.02 2.52 16.60
CA GLU A 159 18.90 3.26 17.17
C GLU A 159 17.56 2.77 16.63
N ARG A 160 17.51 2.43 15.34
CA ARG A 160 16.32 1.89 14.70
C ARG A 160 15.93 0.53 15.27
N TYR A 161 16.89 -0.36 15.56
CA TYR A 161 16.67 -1.61 16.29
C TYR A 161 16.20 -1.32 17.73
N ASN A 162 16.88 -0.44 18.46
CA ASN A 162 16.55 -0.10 19.84
C ASN A 162 15.14 0.50 20.00
N LYS A 163 14.60 1.16 18.96
CA LYS A 163 13.21 1.64 18.92
C LYS A 163 12.19 0.51 18.85
N GLU A 164 12.55 -0.66 18.32
CA GLU A 164 11.67 -1.83 18.32
C GLU A 164 11.72 -2.61 19.64
N CYS A 165 12.79 -2.48 20.42
CA CYS A 165 12.90 -3.10 21.74
C CYS A 165 11.86 -2.54 22.71
N GLY A 166 10.94 -3.39 23.18
CA GLY A 166 9.83 -3.03 24.06
C GLY A 166 8.56 -2.60 23.34
N ASN A 167 8.56 -2.56 22.00
CA ASN A 167 7.34 -2.34 21.23
C ASN A 167 6.52 -3.65 21.19
N SER A 168 5.31 -3.63 21.74
CA SER A 168 4.44 -4.81 21.88
C SER A 168 3.51 -5.06 20.69
N GLY A 169 3.34 -4.08 19.79
CA GLY A 169 2.39 -4.19 18.68
C GLY A 169 2.88 -5.15 17.60
N TRP A 170 2.15 -6.23 17.32
CA TRP A 170 2.48 -7.15 16.23
C TRP A 170 1.63 -6.87 14.99
N SER A 171 2.27 -6.74 13.83
CA SER A 171 1.60 -6.61 12.54
C SER A 171 2.43 -7.29 11.45
N SER A 172 1.79 -7.65 10.33
CA SER A 172 2.47 -8.22 9.16
C SER A 172 3.55 -7.29 8.60
N SER A 173 3.31 -5.98 8.60
CA SER A 173 4.29 -4.97 8.20
C SER A 173 5.51 -4.94 9.12
N ARG A 174 5.30 -5.08 10.44
CA ARG A 174 6.41 -5.16 11.42
C ARG A 174 7.22 -6.44 11.24
N GLY A 175 6.59 -7.57 10.95
CA GLY A 175 7.31 -8.81 10.63
C GLY A 175 8.26 -8.63 9.43
N VAL A 176 7.77 -8.02 8.35
CA VAL A 176 8.59 -7.69 7.16
C VAL A 176 9.71 -6.70 7.53
N PHE A 177 9.42 -5.69 8.36
CA PHE A 177 10.44 -4.75 8.85
C PHE A 177 11.60 -5.47 9.54
N LEU A 178 11.28 -6.30 10.53
CA LEU A 178 12.26 -6.97 11.37
C LEU A 178 13.12 -7.96 10.57
N MET A 179 12.53 -8.61 9.58
CA MET A 179 13.24 -9.48 8.64
C MET A 179 14.28 -8.68 7.83
N ASN A 180 13.89 -7.52 7.29
CA ASN A 180 14.80 -6.65 6.53
C ASN A 180 15.88 -6.02 7.43
N LEU A 181 15.52 -5.63 8.65
CA LEU A 181 16.47 -5.15 9.65
C LEU A 181 17.52 -6.21 9.97
N LYS A 182 17.12 -7.44 10.27
CA LYS A 182 18.04 -8.55 10.49
C LYS A 182 18.96 -8.78 9.27
N ALA A 183 18.41 -8.77 8.06
CA ALA A 183 19.17 -8.95 6.84
C ALA A 183 20.26 -7.87 6.66
N GLU A 184 19.94 -6.61 6.96
CA GLU A 184 20.90 -5.51 6.89
C GLU A 184 21.98 -5.60 7.98
N LEU A 185 21.63 -6.02 9.20
CA LEU A 185 22.66 -6.24 10.23
C LEU A 185 23.66 -7.35 9.81
N HIS A 186 23.18 -8.39 9.13
CA HIS A 186 24.04 -9.41 8.54
C HIS A 186 24.86 -8.89 7.35
N SER A 187 24.29 -8.06 6.48
CA SER A 187 24.99 -7.53 5.29
C SER A 187 26.22 -6.70 5.69
N ARG A 188 26.15 -6.00 6.83
CA ARG A 188 27.27 -5.26 7.44
C ARG A 188 28.31 -6.12 8.14
N LYS A 189 28.15 -7.44 8.13
CA LYS A 189 29.02 -8.42 8.79
C LYS A 189 29.19 -8.17 10.29
N TRP A 190 28.14 -7.67 10.95
CA TRP A 190 28.16 -7.49 12.40
C TRP A 190 27.94 -8.81 13.14
N ASP A 191 28.61 -8.99 14.28
CA ASP A 191 28.26 -10.04 15.24
C ASP A 191 26.97 -9.62 15.98
N ILE A 192 25.87 -10.28 15.61
CA ILE A 192 24.54 -10.04 16.18
C ILE A 192 24.08 -11.15 17.12
N SER A 193 24.98 -12.05 17.54
CA SER A 193 24.65 -13.21 18.38
C SER A 193 23.89 -12.85 19.66
N GLN A 194 24.21 -11.72 20.30
CA GLN A 194 23.55 -11.31 21.55
C GLN A 194 22.10 -10.86 21.35
N VAL A 195 21.77 -10.31 20.17
CA VAL A 195 20.44 -9.81 19.82
C VAL A 195 19.59 -10.80 19.03
N LEU A 196 20.09 -12.02 18.79
CA LEU A 196 19.31 -13.12 18.21
C LEU A 196 18.75 -14.04 19.29
N SER A 197 17.54 -14.55 19.07
CA SER A 197 16.93 -15.66 19.80
C SER A 197 17.32 -17.02 19.21
N ASN A 198 17.03 -18.10 19.93
CA ASN A 198 17.41 -19.47 19.54
C ASN A 198 16.73 -19.93 18.24
N ASP A 199 15.58 -19.35 17.90
CA ASP A 199 14.85 -19.57 16.64
C ASP A 199 15.37 -18.69 15.48
N GLY A 200 16.42 -17.90 15.72
CA GLY A 200 16.97 -16.95 14.76
C GLY A 200 16.17 -15.65 14.63
N GLY A 201 15.14 -15.42 15.45
CA GLY A 201 14.46 -14.13 15.55
C GLY A 201 15.34 -13.03 16.17
N LEU A 202 14.91 -11.78 16.05
CA LEU A 202 15.50 -10.68 16.82
C LEU A 202 14.89 -10.67 18.22
N LYS A 203 15.72 -10.51 19.24
CA LYS A 203 15.31 -10.28 20.63
C LYS A 203 14.78 -8.85 20.74
N LEU A 204 13.49 -8.68 21.08
CA LEU A 204 12.83 -7.38 21.10
C LEU A 204 12.29 -6.97 22.48
N SER A 205 12.71 -7.64 23.57
CA SER A 205 12.37 -7.13 24.91
C SER A 205 13.03 -5.77 25.16
N SER A 206 12.45 -4.97 26.04
CA SER A 206 13.00 -3.66 26.41
C SER A 206 14.40 -3.74 27.04
N SER A 207 14.77 -4.91 27.61
CA SER A 207 16.09 -5.19 28.17
C SER A 207 17.15 -5.57 27.13
N ASN A 208 16.78 -5.76 25.87
CA ASN A 208 17.69 -6.19 24.81
C ASN A 208 18.18 -5.04 23.91
N LYS A 209 18.07 -3.79 24.39
CA LYS A 209 18.70 -2.66 23.70
C LYS A 209 20.22 -2.87 23.64
N CYS A 210 20.85 -2.41 22.57
CA CYS A 210 22.26 -2.65 22.31
C CYS A 210 22.99 -1.38 21.84
N LYS A 211 24.32 -1.49 21.80
CA LYS A 211 25.24 -0.56 21.14
C LYS A 211 26.18 -1.34 20.22
N LEU A 212 26.71 -0.68 19.19
CA LEU A 212 27.74 -1.25 18.33
C LEU A 212 29.11 -0.97 18.93
N VAL A 213 29.90 -2.02 19.17
CA VAL A 213 31.30 -1.95 19.62
C VAL A 213 32.09 -2.94 18.79
N ASP A 214 33.12 -2.49 18.07
CA ASP A 214 34.00 -3.34 17.26
C ASP A 214 33.25 -4.32 16.33
N ASN A 215 32.27 -3.80 15.58
CA ASN A 215 31.37 -4.60 14.71
C ASN A 215 30.52 -5.65 15.43
N LYS A 216 30.34 -5.54 16.75
CA LYS A 216 29.48 -6.42 17.53
C LYS A 216 28.36 -5.63 18.19
N LEU A 217 27.13 -6.14 18.12
CA LEU A 217 26.02 -5.63 18.91
C LEU A 217 26.12 -6.17 20.33
N VAL A 218 26.45 -5.29 21.26
CA VAL A 218 26.58 -5.60 22.69
C VAL A 218 25.38 -5.04 23.43
N LEU A 219 24.73 -5.87 24.24
CA LEU A 219 23.59 -5.42 25.05
C LEU A 219 24.02 -4.34 26.04
N ILE A 220 23.18 -3.31 26.18
CA ILE A 220 23.36 -2.29 27.21
C ILE A 220 22.76 -2.87 28.48
N SER A 221 23.61 -3.39 29.36
CA SER A 221 23.21 -3.76 30.72
C SER A 221 22.58 -2.55 31.41
N LYS A 222 21.40 -2.76 32.00
CA LYS A 222 20.80 -1.78 32.90
C LYS A 222 21.63 -1.62 34.15
#